data_AF-A0A1X1YQR9-F1
#
_entry.id   AF-A0A1X1YQR9-F1
#
_cell.length_a   1.000
_cell.length_b   1.000
_cell.length_c   1.000
_cell.angle_alpha   90.00
_cell.angle_beta   90.00
_cell.angle_gamma   90.00
#
_symmetry.space_group_name_H-M   'P 1'
#
loop_
_entity.id
_entity.type
_entity.pdbx_description
1 polymer ?
#
loop_
_entity_poly.entity_id
_entity_poly.type
_entity_poly.pdbx_seq_one_letter_code
_entity_poly.pdbx_strand_id
1 'polypeptide(L)'
;MVKTPRSLIDLIDVAVKRHGGASGRRLAELAQSAGHDISHATLNRLRQGTYATRPSDASIRAIAYLADVSENTAFAAAGVSAPSDVAYQPPREAQRMSTRQRKALDELIRAFTAGEAPAAAGADFGRLLAARENLQAALADTGQPAAAERLAEAARDAVARIDEVIDALFAASTDQDAPDGAPWSQLTVGQGDGGPAHAVR
;
A
#
# COMPACT_ATOMS: atom_id res chain seq x y z
N MET A 1 -10.59 10.64 -26.25
CA MET A 1 -9.35 10.41 -25.45
C MET A 1 -9.71 9.44 -24.33
N VAL A 2 -9.20 8.21 -24.36
CA VAL A 2 -9.50 7.20 -23.33
C VAL A 2 -8.68 7.57 -22.09
N LYS A 3 -9.32 7.81 -20.94
CA LYS A 3 -8.61 8.04 -19.67
C LYS A 3 -7.85 6.76 -19.31
N THR A 4 -6.54 6.87 -19.03
CA THR A 4 -5.81 5.77 -18.41
C THR A 4 -6.44 5.49 -17.05
N PRO A 5 -6.91 4.25 -16.79
CA PRO A 5 -7.51 3.89 -15.51
C PRO A 5 -6.47 4.07 -14.41
N ARG A 6 -6.81 4.85 -13.38
CA ARG A 6 -5.88 5.21 -12.29
C ARG A 6 -6.06 4.33 -11.06
N SER A 7 -7.17 3.59 -10.98
CA SER A 7 -7.53 2.75 -9.85
C SER A 7 -8.13 1.42 -10.29
N LEU A 8 -8.17 0.44 -9.38
CA LEU A 8 -8.91 -0.81 -9.60
C LEU A 8 -10.42 -0.58 -9.86
N ILE A 9 -11.00 0.47 -9.28
CA ILE A 9 -12.41 0.85 -9.53
C ILE A 9 -12.58 1.21 -11.01
N ASP A 10 -11.68 2.05 -11.54
CA ASP A 10 -11.71 2.42 -12.96
C ASP A 10 -11.55 1.19 -13.88
N LEU A 11 -10.68 0.24 -13.50
CA LEU A 11 -10.51 -1.00 -14.25
C LEU A 11 -11.75 -1.89 -14.23
N ILE A 12 -12.45 -1.96 -13.09
CA ILE A 12 -13.72 -2.69 -13.01
C ILE A 12 -14.77 -2.00 -13.90
N ASP A 13 -14.82 -0.67 -13.95
CA ASP A 13 -15.74 0.05 -14.85
C ASP A 13 -15.40 -0.16 -16.33
N VAL A 14 -14.11 -0.25 -16.67
CA VAL A 14 -13.65 -0.65 -18.02
C VAL A 14 -14.12 -2.07 -18.35
N ALA A 15 -13.97 -3.01 -17.41
CA ALA A 15 -14.46 -4.38 -17.59
C ALA A 15 -15.99 -4.43 -17.78
N VAL A 16 -16.76 -3.70 -16.97
CA VAL A 16 -18.22 -3.61 -17.11
C VAL A 16 -18.59 -3.13 -18.52
N LYS A 17 -17.95 -2.06 -19.00
CA LYS A 17 -18.21 -1.53 -20.36
C LYS A 17 -17.85 -2.54 -21.45
N ARG A 18 -16.70 -3.20 -21.32
CA ARG A 18 -16.24 -4.23 -22.28
C ARG A 18 -17.22 -5.40 -22.39
N HIS A 19 -17.77 -5.83 -21.25
CA HIS A 19 -18.70 -6.97 -21.19
C HIS A 19 -20.17 -6.52 -21.25
N GLY A 20 -20.48 -5.41 -21.93
CA GLY A 20 -21.85 -5.00 -22.23
C GLY A 20 -22.70 -4.60 -21.02
N GLY A 21 -22.09 -4.04 -19.98
CA GLY A 21 -22.79 -3.70 -18.74
C GLY A 21 -22.98 -4.87 -17.79
N ALA A 22 -22.18 -5.94 -17.91
CA ALA A 22 -22.28 -7.14 -17.09
C ALA A 22 -22.30 -6.83 -15.59
N SER A 23 -23.16 -7.55 -14.86
CA SER A 23 -23.19 -7.48 -13.40
C SER A 23 -21.90 -8.06 -12.79
N GLY A 24 -21.58 -7.69 -11.54
CA GLY A 24 -20.41 -8.23 -10.84
C GLY A 24 -20.42 -9.76 -10.72
N ARG A 25 -21.60 -10.38 -10.67
CA ARG A 25 -21.74 -11.84 -10.72
C ARG A 25 -21.30 -12.41 -12.06
N ARG A 26 -21.78 -11.81 -13.15
CA ARG A 26 -21.44 -12.24 -14.50
C ARG A 26 -19.95 -12.04 -14.81
N LEU A 27 -19.36 -10.94 -14.34
CA LEU A 27 -17.92 -10.71 -14.45
C LEU A 27 -17.10 -11.76 -13.69
N ALA A 28 -17.52 -12.13 -12.47
CA ALA A 28 -16.85 -13.20 -11.72
C ALA A 28 -16.90 -14.54 -12.46
N GLU A 29 -18.06 -14.91 -13.01
CA GLU A 29 -18.21 -16.14 -13.81
C GLU A 29 -17.27 -16.14 -15.03
N LEU A 30 -17.16 -15.00 -15.74
CA LEU A 30 -16.28 -14.85 -16.89
C LEU A 30 -14.79 -14.97 -16.53
N ALA A 31 -14.39 -14.43 -15.37
CA ALA A 31 -13.03 -14.57 -14.87
C ALA A 31 -12.75 -16.03 -14.45
N GLN A 32 -13.67 -16.65 -13.75
CA GLN A 32 -13.55 -18.04 -13.30
C GLN A 32 -13.52 -19.03 -14.46
N SER A 33 -14.33 -18.82 -15.51
CA SER A 33 -14.29 -19.67 -16.71
C SER A 33 -12.97 -19.54 -17.48
N ALA A 34 -12.22 -18.46 -17.26
CA ALA A 34 -10.88 -18.24 -17.78
C ALA A 34 -9.75 -18.70 -16.82
N GLY A 35 -10.10 -19.32 -15.68
CA GLY A 35 -9.14 -19.85 -14.71
C GLY A 35 -8.67 -18.86 -13.65
N HIS A 36 -9.30 -17.68 -13.54
CA HIS A 36 -8.98 -16.70 -12.49
C HIS A 36 -9.85 -16.90 -11.25
N ASP A 37 -9.23 -16.90 -10.07
CA ASP A 37 -9.94 -17.00 -8.79
C ASP A 37 -10.35 -15.62 -8.26
N ILE A 38 -11.61 -15.25 -8.50
CA ILE A 38 -12.23 -14.07 -7.92
C ILE A 38 -13.71 -14.29 -7.63
N SER A 39 -14.18 -13.89 -6.44
CA SER A 39 -15.59 -13.96 -6.09
C SER A 39 -16.35 -12.70 -6.53
N HIS A 40 -17.63 -12.84 -6.84
CA HIS A 40 -18.51 -11.70 -7.13
C HIS A 40 -18.60 -10.72 -5.95
N ALA A 41 -18.53 -11.21 -4.70
CA ALA A 41 -18.54 -10.39 -3.51
C ALA A 41 -17.26 -9.54 -3.38
N THR A 42 -16.11 -10.10 -3.76
CA THR A 42 -14.84 -9.35 -3.85
C THR A 42 -14.92 -8.26 -4.92
N LEU A 43 -15.36 -8.59 -6.13
CA LEU A 43 -15.53 -7.61 -7.20
C LEU A 43 -16.47 -6.46 -6.79
N ASN A 44 -17.60 -6.78 -6.14
CA ASN A 44 -18.56 -5.76 -5.75
C ASN A 44 -18.03 -4.83 -4.65
N ARG A 45 -17.29 -5.37 -3.66
CA ARG A 45 -16.62 -4.55 -2.63
C ARG A 45 -15.53 -3.67 -3.23
N LEU A 46 -14.73 -4.20 -4.15
CA LEU A 46 -13.69 -3.43 -4.84
C LEU A 46 -14.30 -2.28 -5.64
N ARG A 47 -15.38 -2.55 -6.39
CA ARG A 47 -16.11 -1.54 -7.17
C ARG A 47 -16.69 -0.43 -6.29
N GLN A 48 -17.14 -0.76 -5.08
CA GLN A 48 -17.67 0.20 -4.11
C GLN A 48 -16.57 0.97 -3.35
N GLY A 49 -15.30 0.59 -3.52
CA GLY A 49 -14.20 1.13 -2.72
C GLY A 49 -14.26 0.75 -1.24
N THR A 50 -15.11 -0.21 -0.85
CA THR A 50 -15.30 -0.64 0.55
C THR A 50 -14.39 -1.80 0.95
N TYR A 51 -13.49 -2.20 0.07
CA TYR A 51 -12.54 -3.26 0.34
C TYR A 51 -11.40 -2.72 1.22
N ALA A 52 -11.52 -2.92 2.53
CA ALA A 52 -10.64 -2.32 3.54
C ALA A 52 -9.20 -2.87 3.53
N THR A 53 -9.00 -4.07 2.99
CA THR A 53 -7.70 -4.75 2.93
C THR A 53 -7.08 -4.66 1.54
N ARG A 54 -5.78 -4.89 1.39
CA ARG A 54 -5.16 -5.00 0.06
C ARG A 54 -5.75 -6.21 -0.71
N PRO A 55 -6.15 -6.06 -1.99
CA PRO A 55 -6.61 -7.18 -2.82
C PRO A 55 -5.48 -8.18 -3.07
N SER A 56 -5.81 -9.47 -3.19
CA SER A 56 -4.81 -10.49 -3.51
C SER A 56 -4.31 -10.36 -4.95
N ASP A 57 -3.08 -10.81 -5.20
CA ASP A 57 -2.48 -10.85 -6.54
C ASP A 57 -3.38 -11.59 -7.54
N ALA A 58 -4.01 -12.69 -7.13
CA ALA A 58 -4.98 -13.42 -7.94
C ALA A 58 -6.19 -12.54 -8.34
N SER A 59 -6.70 -11.73 -7.41
CA SER A 59 -7.81 -10.81 -7.69
C SER A 59 -7.39 -9.69 -8.65
N ILE A 60 -6.17 -9.15 -8.48
CA ILE A 60 -5.63 -8.10 -9.36
C ILE A 60 -5.44 -8.64 -10.78
N ARG A 61 -4.90 -9.85 -10.94
CA ARG A 61 -4.77 -10.53 -12.24
C ARG A 61 -6.13 -10.80 -12.89
N ALA A 62 -7.13 -11.20 -12.11
CA ALA A 62 -8.49 -11.38 -12.61
C ALA A 62 -9.08 -10.07 -13.17
N ILE A 63 -8.85 -8.95 -12.50
CA ILE A 63 -9.29 -7.62 -12.97
C ILE A 63 -8.53 -7.21 -14.23
N ALA A 64 -7.23 -7.49 -14.30
CA ALA A 64 -6.42 -7.26 -15.51
C ALA A 64 -7.01 -7.99 -16.72
N TYR A 65 -7.33 -9.27 -16.56
CA TYR A 65 -7.98 -10.09 -17.58
C TYR A 65 -9.35 -9.54 -18.00
N LEU A 66 -10.21 -9.21 -17.04
CA LEU A 66 -11.55 -8.71 -17.32
C LEU A 66 -11.55 -7.36 -18.04
N ALA A 67 -10.60 -6.48 -17.71
CA ALA A 67 -10.44 -5.16 -18.31
C ALA A 67 -9.58 -5.19 -19.60
N ASP A 68 -8.92 -6.32 -19.90
CA ASP A 68 -7.98 -6.49 -21.01
C ASP A 68 -6.83 -5.48 -20.98
N VAL A 69 -6.22 -5.37 -19.81
CA VAL A 69 -5.02 -4.57 -19.56
C VAL A 69 -3.87 -5.47 -19.12
N SER A 70 -2.65 -4.98 -19.25
CA SER A 70 -1.49 -5.72 -18.73
C SER A 70 -1.58 -5.89 -17.20
N GLU A 71 -1.02 -6.98 -16.68
CA GLU A 71 -0.94 -7.19 -15.22
C GLU A 71 -0.25 -6.01 -14.53
N ASN A 72 0.86 -5.51 -15.10
CA ASN A 72 1.59 -4.37 -14.53
C ASN A 72 0.70 -3.13 -14.37
N THR A 73 -0.20 -2.87 -15.32
CA THR A 73 -1.18 -1.77 -15.20
C THR A 73 -2.16 -2.01 -14.05
N ALA A 74 -2.64 -3.25 -13.87
CA ALA A 74 -3.57 -3.58 -12.80
C ALA A 74 -2.91 -3.54 -11.40
N PHE A 75 -1.68 -4.03 -11.28
CA PHE A 75 -0.90 -3.93 -10.04
C PHE A 75 -0.58 -2.46 -9.71
N ALA A 76 -0.18 -1.65 -10.69
CA ALA A 76 0.02 -0.21 -10.50
C ALA A 76 -1.28 0.50 -10.07
N ALA A 77 -2.42 0.14 -10.66
CA ALA A 77 -3.73 0.67 -10.27
C ALA A 77 -4.19 0.21 -8.85
N ALA A 78 -3.57 -0.85 -8.33
CA ALA A 78 -3.71 -1.31 -6.95
C ALA A 78 -2.65 -0.72 -6.00
N GLY A 79 -1.77 0.15 -6.50
CA GLY A 79 -0.71 0.81 -5.72
C GLY A 79 0.46 -0.12 -5.39
N VAL A 80 0.67 -1.19 -6.16
CA VAL A 80 1.62 -2.25 -5.82
C VAL A 80 2.46 -2.64 -7.03
N SER A 81 3.68 -3.11 -6.78
CA SER A 81 4.51 -3.66 -7.86
C SER A 81 4.02 -5.06 -8.25
N ALA A 82 3.95 -5.32 -9.55
CA ALA A 82 3.65 -6.66 -10.04
C ALA A 82 4.75 -7.64 -9.59
N PRO A 83 4.39 -8.86 -9.18
CA PRO A 83 5.37 -9.92 -8.97
C PRO A 83 6.18 -10.15 -10.25
N SER A 84 7.49 -10.29 -10.12
CA SER A 84 8.34 -10.73 -11.23
C SER A 84 7.95 -12.14 -11.67
N ASP A 85 7.80 -12.35 -12.98
CA ASP A 85 7.60 -13.69 -13.55
C ASP A 85 8.81 -14.61 -13.34
N VAL A 86 9.98 -14.01 -13.14
CA VAL A 86 11.20 -14.73 -12.79
C VAL A 86 11.25 -14.86 -11.27
N ALA A 87 11.10 -16.09 -10.78
CA ALA A 87 11.27 -16.41 -9.37
C ALA A 87 12.70 -16.07 -8.91
N TYR A 88 12.81 -15.32 -7.82
CA TYR A 88 14.12 -15.04 -7.22
C TYR A 88 14.78 -16.34 -6.79
N GLN A 89 15.94 -16.63 -7.38
CA GLN A 89 16.78 -17.75 -7.00
C GLN A 89 17.94 -17.23 -6.15
N PRO A 90 18.01 -17.57 -4.85
CA PRO A 90 19.10 -17.13 -4.01
C PRO A 90 20.43 -17.73 -4.51
N PRO A 91 21.55 -16.99 -4.36
CA PRO A 91 22.86 -17.47 -4.79
C PRO A 91 23.25 -18.75 -4.04
N ARG A 92 24.13 -19.57 -4.64
CA ARG A 92 24.51 -20.88 -4.09
C ARG A 92 25.08 -20.78 -2.67
N GLU A 93 25.75 -19.68 -2.37
CA GLU A 93 26.32 -19.33 -1.07
C GLU A 93 25.27 -19.30 0.04
N ALA A 94 24.00 -18.98 -0.27
CA ALA A 94 22.91 -18.95 0.70
C ALA A 94 22.65 -20.33 1.33
N GLN A 95 23.05 -21.42 0.67
CA GLN A 95 22.94 -22.79 1.21
C GLN A 95 23.85 -23.03 2.42
N ARG A 96 24.88 -22.19 2.62
CA ARG A 96 25.76 -22.25 3.80
C ARG A 96 25.18 -21.54 5.02
N MET A 97 24.06 -20.83 4.87
CA MET A 97 23.44 -20.07 5.95
C MET A 97 22.81 -21.00 6.99
N SER A 98 23.10 -20.71 8.26
CA SER A 98 22.39 -21.31 9.38
C SER A 98 20.90 -20.97 9.34
N THR A 99 20.08 -21.76 10.04
CA THR A 99 18.64 -21.50 10.16
C THR A 99 18.34 -20.11 10.73
N ARG A 100 19.16 -19.62 11.68
CA ARG A 100 19.00 -18.27 12.25
C ARG A 100 19.25 -17.18 11.22
N GLN A 101 20.28 -17.32 10.40
CA GLN A 101 20.60 -16.36 9.34
C GLN A 101 19.53 -16.36 8.24
N ARG A 102 19.00 -17.52 7.86
CA ARG A 102 17.89 -17.60 6.89
C ARG A 102 16.66 -16.88 7.40
N LYS A 103 16.25 -17.13 8.65
CA LYS A 103 15.14 -16.40 9.28
C LYS A 103 15.38 -14.88 9.29
N ALA A 104 16.58 -14.44 9.65
CA ALA A 104 16.91 -13.00 9.65
C ALA A 104 16.79 -12.39 8.25
N LEU A 105 17.22 -13.10 7.20
CA LEU A 105 17.08 -12.66 5.81
C LEU A 105 15.61 -12.64 5.37
N ASP A 106 14.81 -13.65 5.75
CA ASP A 106 13.39 -13.69 5.45
C ASP A 106 12.64 -12.51 6.09
N GLU A 107 12.99 -12.15 7.34
CA GLU A 107 12.43 -10.97 8.01
C GLU A 107 12.86 -9.67 7.32
N LEU A 108 14.11 -9.56 6.88
CA LEU A 108 14.58 -8.40 6.12
C LEU A 108 13.84 -8.26 4.78
N ILE A 109 13.64 -9.37 4.05
CA ILE A 109 12.86 -9.37 2.81
C ILE A 109 11.41 -8.97 3.09
N ARG A 110 10.82 -9.46 4.19
CA ARG A 110 9.47 -9.08 4.61
C ARG A 110 9.38 -7.60 4.93
N ALA A 111 10.39 -7.02 5.60
CA ALA A 111 10.44 -5.59 5.89
C ALA A 111 10.48 -4.74 4.61
N PHE A 112 11.25 -5.14 3.59
CA PHE A 112 11.26 -4.46 2.29
C PHE A 112 9.96 -4.62 1.49
N THR A 113 9.23 -5.72 1.69
CA THR A 113 8.04 -6.07 0.87
C THR A 113 6.70 -5.77 1.55
N ALA A 114 6.69 -5.48 2.86
CA ALA A 114 5.50 -5.05 3.58
C ALA A 114 4.82 -3.83 2.94
N GLY A 115 5.55 -3.08 2.09
CA GLY A 115 5.16 -1.76 1.65
C GLY A 115 5.12 -0.82 2.84
N GLU A 116 5.12 0.48 2.60
CA GLU A 116 4.40 1.35 3.54
C GLU A 116 2.94 0.87 3.51
N ALA A 117 2.59 -0.05 4.41
CA ALA A 117 1.27 -0.03 4.99
C ALA A 117 1.07 1.44 5.36
N PRO A 118 0.00 2.12 4.87
CA PRO A 118 -0.19 3.50 5.24
C PRO A 118 -0.10 3.53 6.75
N ALA A 119 0.86 4.30 7.26
CA ALA A 119 0.97 4.62 8.66
C ALA A 119 -0.22 5.54 9.01
N ALA A 120 -1.44 5.06 8.79
CA ALA A 120 -2.66 5.56 9.37
C ALA A 120 -2.77 5.07 10.83
N ALA A 121 -1.63 4.87 11.50
CA ALA A 121 -1.57 4.51 12.92
C ALA A 121 -1.54 5.76 13.82
N GLY A 122 -1.56 6.98 13.25
CA GLY A 122 -1.60 8.22 14.02
C GLY A 122 -2.76 9.17 13.69
N ALA A 123 -3.38 9.06 12.51
CA ALA A 123 -4.44 9.96 12.08
C ALA A 123 -5.82 9.39 12.45
N ASP A 124 -6.59 10.10 13.29
CA ASP A 124 -7.98 9.78 13.60
C ASP A 124 -8.89 10.19 12.42
N PHE A 125 -8.84 9.39 11.35
CA PHE A 125 -9.70 9.56 10.17
C PHE A 125 -11.20 9.49 10.51
N GLY A 126 -11.57 8.88 11.64
CA GLY A 126 -12.93 8.84 12.14
C GLY A 126 -13.45 10.24 12.50
N ARG A 127 -12.63 11.05 13.19
CA ARG A 127 -12.97 12.45 13.50
C ARG A 127 -13.08 13.32 12.26
N LEU A 128 -12.18 13.15 11.29
CA LEU A 128 -12.25 13.87 10.02
C LEU A 128 -13.55 13.54 9.25
N LEU A 129 -13.95 12.27 9.25
CA LEU A 129 -15.19 11.86 8.60
C LEU A 129 -16.41 12.47 9.29
N ALA A 130 -16.47 12.46 10.62
CA ALA A 130 -17.54 13.10 11.39
C ALA A 130 -17.61 14.62 11.13
N ALA A 131 -16.46 15.31 11.09
CA ALA A 131 -16.41 16.75 10.77
C ALA A 131 -16.92 17.04 9.35
N ARG A 132 -16.59 16.18 8.38
CA ARG A 132 -17.10 16.28 7.01
C ARG A 132 -18.62 16.09 6.95
N GLU A 133 -19.16 15.11 7.66
CA GLU A 133 -20.61 14.87 7.73
C GLU A 133 -21.35 16.06 8.35
N ASN A 134 -20.81 16.64 9.43
CA ASN A 134 -21.35 17.85 10.06
C ASN A 134 -21.33 19.06 9.12
N LEU A 135 -20.24 19.24 8.36
CA LEU A 135 -20.14 20.30 7.34
C LEU A 135 -21.17 20.10 6.23
N GLN A 136 -21.37 18.86 5.75
CA GLN A 136 -22.39 18.56 4.76
C GLN A 136 -23.81 18.82 5.28
N ALA A 137 -24.10 18.47 6.54
CA ALA A 137 -25.37 18.76 7.17
C ALA A 137 -25.61 20.27 7.30
N ALA A 138 -24.59 21.04 7.69
CA ALA A 138 -24.68 22.49 7.78
C ALA A 138 -24.88 23.17 6.41
N LEU A 139 -24.25 22.65 5.35
CA LEU A 139 -24.45 23.12 3.98
C LEU A 139 -25.86 22.83 3.45
N ALA A 140 -26.54 21.82 3.96
CA ALA A 140 -27.91 21.49 3.56
C ALA A 140 -28.98 22.35 4.27
N ASP A 141 -28.63 23.03 5.37
CA ASP A 141 -29.55 23.76 6.23
C ASP A 141 -29.50 25.29 6.01
N THR A 142 -29.43 25.75 4.75
CA THR A 142 -29.22 27.17 4.38
C THR A 142 -30.39 28.13 4.69
N GLY A 143 -31.41 27.70 5.45
CA GLY A 143 -32.67 28.44 5.62
C GLY A 143 -32.78 29.37 6.82
N GLN A 144 -31.80 29.41 7.73
CA GLN A 144 -31.91 30.12 9.02
C GLN A 144 -30.70 31.04 9.28
N PRO A 145 -30.87 32.18 9.99
CA PRO A 145 -29.74 33.04 10.36
C PRO A 145 -28.69 32.31 11.23
N ALA A 146 -29.13 31.37 12.07
CA ALA A 146 -28.27 30.46 12.83
C ALA A 146 -27.59 29.38 11.98
N ALA A 147 -27.92 29.27 10.68
CA ALA A 147 -27.25 28.34 9.77
C ALA A 147 -25.88 28.85 9.31
N ALA A 148 -25.72 30.16 9.15
CA ALA A 148 -24.45 30.76 8.75
C ALA A 148 -23.37 30.54 9.82
N GLU A 149 -23.72 30.70 11.10
CA GLU A 149 -22.82 30.44 12.23
C GLU A 149 -22.48 28.96 12.36
N ARG A 150 -23.47 28.06 12.26
CA ARG A 150 -23.25 26.60 12.28
C ARG A 150 -22.39 26.12 11.11
N LEU A 151 -22.60 26.69 9.93
CA LEU A 151 -21.78 26.40 8.75
C LEU A 151 -20.34 26.87 8.94
N ALA A 152 -20.14 28.07 9.45
CA ALA A 152 -18.81 28.59 9.73
C ALA A 152 -18.09 27.74 10.80
N GLU A 153 -18.80 27.27 11.82
CA GLU A 153 -18.26 26.37 12.85
C GLU A 153 -17.85 25.01 12.28
N ALA A 154 -18.75 24.37 11.53
CA ALA A 154 -18.48 23.09 10.90
C ALA A 154 -17.33 23.17 9.88
N ALA A 155 -17.20 24.31 9.17
CA ALA A 155 -16.09 24.54 8.25
C ALA A 155 -14.75 24.67 8.98
N ARG A 156 -14.71 25.38 10.12
CA ARG A 156 -13.49 25.52 10.93
C ARG A 156 -13.06 24.20 11.55
N ASP A 157 -14.00 23.40 12.08
CA ASP A 157 -13.70 22.07 12.61
C ASP A 157 -13.17 21.15 11.51
N ALA A 158 -13.80 21.13 10.32
CA ALA A 158 -13.33 20.33 9.20
C ALA A 158 -11.90 20.71 8.75
N VAL A 159 -11.58 22.00 8.68
CA VAL A 159 -10.22 22.48 8.36
C VAL A 159 -9.22 22.05 9.42
N ALA A 160 -9.56 22.22 10.71
CA ALA A 160 -8.69 21.79 11.80
C ALA A 160 -8.39 20.27 11.76
N ARG A 161 -9.39 19.44 11.44
CA ARG A 161 -9.19 17.98 11.26
C ARG A 161 -8.34 17.65 10.05
N ILE A 162 -8.44 18.42 8.97
CA ILE A 162 -7.57 18.25 7.80
C ILE A 162 -6.12 18.57 8.19
N ASP A 163 -5.90 19.68 8.89
CA ASP A 163 -4.57 20.10 9.35
C ASP A 163 -3.95 19.06 10.31
N GLU A 164 -4.72 18.54 11.27
CA GLU A 164 -4.27 17.45 12.16
C GLU A 164 -3.82 16.20 11.39
N VAL A 165 -4.55 15.82 10.33
CA VAL A 165 -4.19 14.68 9.48
C VAL A 165 -2.95 14.97 8.64
N ILE A 166 -2.82 16.20 8.12
CA ILE A 166 -1.65 16.65 7.36
C ILE A 166 -0.40 16.64 8.26
N ASP A 167 -0.49 17.18 9.47
CA ASP A 167 0.60 17.20 10.44
C ASP A 167 1.00 15.78 10.86
N ALA A 168 0.04 14.90 11.12
CA ALA A 168 0.32 13.50 11.42
C ALA A 168 1.03 12.78 10.26
N LEU A 169 0.65 13.08 9.02
CA LEU A 169 1.28 12.54 7.83
C LEU A 169 2.75 12.99 7.70
N PHE A 170 3.02 14.28 7.94
CA PHE A 170 4.38 14.82 7.89
C PHE A 170 5.24 14.36 9.07
N ALA A 171 4.68 14.27 10.28
CA ALA A 171 5.40 13.73 11.45
C ALA A 171 5.78 12.25 11.27
N ALA A 172 4.89 11.45 10.67
CA ALA A 172 5.18 10.06 10.34
C ALA A 172 6.32 9.91 9.31
N SER A 173 6.53 10.91 8.44
CA SER A 173 7.65 10.92 7.49
C SER A 173 8.98 11.33 8.13
N THR A 174 8.98 12.15 9.19
CA THR A 174 10.21 12.60 9.86
C THR A 174 10.77 11.60 10.87
N ASP A 175 9.91 10.78 11.51
CA ASP A 175 10.35 9.72 12.43
C ASP A 175 11.05 8.55 11.70
N GLN A 176 10.87 8.43 10.39
CA GLN A 176 11.56 7.45 9.56
C GLN A 176 13.01 7.86 9.19
N ASP A 177 13.37 9.14 9.39
CA ASP A 177 14.68 9.71 9.04
C ASP A 177 15.62 9.91 10.24
N ALA A 178 15.29 9.39 11.43
CA ALA A 178 16.21 9.39 12.55
C ALA A 178 17.36 8.39 12.30
N PRO A 179 18.63 8.83 12.12
CA PRO A 179 19.74 7.90 12.08
C PRO A 179 19.92 7.32 13.48
N ASP A 180 19.73 6.00 13.62
CA ASP A 180 20.29 5.24 14.74
C ASP A 180 21.82 5.35 14.66
N GLY A 181 22.34 6.42 15.25
CA GLY A 181 23.74 6.75 15.33
C GLY A 181 24.47 5.83 16.30
N ALA A 182 24.88 4.66 15.82
CA ALA A 182 26.12 4.04 16.28
C ALA A 182 27.14 4.15 15.13
N PRO A 183 28.20 4.97 15.25
CA PRO A 183 29.20 5.07 14.19
C PRO A 183 29.98 3.75 14.09
N TRP A 184 29.98 3.17 12.88
CA TRP A 184 30.69 1.94 12.52
C TRP A 184 32.24 2.05 12.57
N SER A 185 32.79 3.04 13.26
CA SER A 185 34.22 3.36 13.25
C SER A 185 35.04 2.64 14.33
N GLN A 186 34.67 1.42 14.74
CA GLN A 186 35.49 0.59 15.66
C GLN A 186 35.80 -0.83 15.16
N LEU A 187 35.73 -1.09 13.85
CA LEU A 187 36.49 -2.21 13.28
C LEU A 187 37.95 -1.76 13.10
N THR A 188 38.73 -1.88 14.18
CA THR A 188 40.18 -1.81 14.10
C THR A 188 40.69 -3.00 13.28
N VAL A 189 41.14 -2.70 12.07
CA VAL A 189 42.05 -3.55 11.30
C VAL A 189 43.47 -3.17 11.73
N GLY A 190 44.20 -4.13 12.27
CA GLY A 190 45.60 -4.03 12.71
C GLY A 190 45.80 -4.86 13.98
N GLN A 191 46.56 -5.95 14.01
CA GLN A 191 47.98 -5.95 13.71
C GLN A 191 48.45 -7.40 13.47
N GLY A 192 48.84 -7.71 12.23
CA GLY A 192 49.77 -8.78 11.96
C GLY A 192 51.11 -8.12 11.67
N ASP A 193 52.09 -8.28 12.56
CA ASP A 193 53.48 -8.49 12.15
C ASP A 193 54.37 -8.90 13.32
N GLY A 194 55.38 -9.73 13.02
CA GLY A 194 56.55 -9.91 13.89
C GLY A 194 56.75 -11.31 14.48
N GLY A 195 57.17 -12.27 13.65
CA GLY A 195 57.91 -13.43 14.16
C GLY A 195 59.31 -13.04 14.65
N PRO A 196 59.96 -13.82 15.54
CA PRO A 196 61.38 -13.73 15.74
C PRO A 196 62.13 -14.93 15.15
N ALA A 197 63.30 -14.57 14.62
CA ALA A 197 64.26 -15.37 13.91
C ALA A 197 64.97 -16.43 14.77
N HIS A 198 65.56 -17.38 14.04
CA HIS A 198 66.71 -18.20 14.37
C HIS A 198 67.64 -17.68 15.49
N ALA A 199 67.99 -18.59 16.40
CA ALA A 199 69.29 -18.58 17.06
C ALA A 199 69.89 -19.99 17.03
N VAL A 200 71.07 -20.05 16.41
CA VAL A 200 72.01 -21.16 16.42
C VAL A 200 72.71 -21.18 17.78
N ARG A 201 72.73 -22.34 18.44
CA ARG A 201 73.92 -22.94 19.05
C ARG A 201 73.65 -24.37 19.51
#